data_AF-A0A8I0K7Y1-F1
#
_entry.id   AF-A0A8I0K7Y1-F1
#
_cell.length_a   1.000
_cell.length_b   1.000
_cell.length_c   1.000
_cell.angle_alpha   90.00
_cell.angle_beta   90.00
_cell.angle_gamma   90.00
#
_symmetry.space_group_name_H-M   'P 1'
#
loop_
_entity.id
_entity.type
_entity.pdbx_description
1 polymer ?
#
loop_
_entity_poly.entity_id
_entity_poly.type
_entity_poly.pdbx_seq_one_letter_code
_entity_poly.pdbx_strand_id
1 'polypeptide(L)'
;MAKENTQQKEIKRQPAVELAVFNLNSVTDVADLQMIASQVQLYLQVCGNTTLEQIKSKANITTVANIFALTGSVLDLMLYATDKKTGDAAVQRGALLAANLIGLFSEPNNEAHARMALLPMFGLMAECLYRENGKIKETDIKRLGLHLNAMIAGDLENFLKETQAKLSSLLISATTLGVTILQSMATPATGINAGISTAAGASAEKRDPKLKFTNWAVPLIDLLGKPSQANLTPKIQPNITSRLQQEATQAIAALSQTLQQQANAGQKYTLAWLLQEALKAIQALENKGNASVPVNQTGEYERHTKGDTLEFVSLQADALNAPPCEGADSQSGKSISYSIGAERVQHADFYLPKIGFSFIRQYNSQMDEFDQSMVGARWMMPFSNMIQRTAQGYLFIDSKGRKHQLPASITLETYEVPYEGITIQPLKNGDLILNFGGDWSFQFHQFSVGQPYQLIQQFNEKTQEKIDLSYLIFEKVAYLQHVDFQLE
;
A
#
# COMPACT_ATOMS: atom_id res chain seq x y z
N MET A 1 -40.18 20.14 -23.10
CA MET A 1 -39.03 19.89 -24.00
C MET A 1 -37.83 20.67 -23.49
N ALA A 2 -37.12 20.12 -22.51
CA ALA A 2 -35.83 20.63 -22.08
C ALA A 2 -34.77 19.85 -22.86
N LYS A 3 -33.90 20.55 -23.59
CA LYS A 3 -32.80 19.96 -24.34
C LYS A 3 -31.75 19.48 -23.34
N GLU A 4 -31.59 18.17 -23.20
CA GLU A 4 -30.42 17.58 -22.53
C GLU A 4 -29.18 17.89 -23.37
N ASN A 5 -28.32 18.74 -22.81
CA ASN A 5 -26.98 18.99 -23.33
C ASN A 5 -26.12 17.80 -22.88
N THR A 6 -26.17 16.72 -23.65
CA THR A 6 -25.32 15.55 -23.44
C THR A 6 -23.90 15.91 -23.88
N GLN A 7 -23.18 16.64 -23.02
CA GLN A 7 -21.72 16.70 -23.10
C GLN A 7 -21.22 15.26 -22.90
N GLN A 8 -20.90 14.59 -24.01
CA GLN A 8 -20.08 13.39 -24.00
C GLN A 8 -18.81 13.74 -23.22
N LYS A 9 -18.72 13.26 -21.97
CA LYS A 9 -17.45 13.22 -21.25
C LYS A 9 -16.49 12.44 -22.14
N GLU A 10 -15.50 13.11 -22.69
CA GLU A 10 -14.35 12.45 -23.30
C GLU A 10 -13.83 11.41 -22.29
N ILE A 11 -13.97 10.14 -22.65
CA ILE A 11 -13.37 9.04 -21.89
C ILE A 11 -11.87 9.20 -22.11
N LYS A 12 -11.20 9.89 -21.18
CA LYS A 12 -9.74 10.04 -21.18
C LYS A 12 -9.13 8.65 -21.27
N ARG A 13 -8.30 8.41 -22.28
CA ARG A 13 -7.64 7.12 -22.46
C ARG A 13 -6.72 6.89 -21.25
N GLN A 14 -6.98 5.81 -20.51
CA GLN A 14 -6.13 5.38 -19.40
C GLN A 14 -4.72 5.07 -19.93
N PRO A 15 -3.66 5.35 -19.12
CA PRO A 15 -2.30 4.99 -19.49
C PRO A 15 -2.19 3.47 -19.71
N ALA A 16 -1.23 3.05 -20.54
CA ALA A 16 -1.05 1.62 -20.84
C ALA A 16 -0.49 0.83 -19.64
N VAL A 17 0.08 1.54 -18.66
CA VAL A 17 0.54 1.00 -17.38
C VAL A 17 0.04 1.92 -16.27
N GLU A 18 -0.54 1.33 -15.23
CA GLU A 18 -0.96 2.03 -14.02
C GLU A 18 0.14 1.91 -12.95
N LEU A 19 0.30 2.98 -12.17
CA LEU A 19 1.16 3.03 -11.00
C LEU A 19 0.56 4.00 -9.98
N ALA A 20 0.94 3.85 -8.72
CA ALA A 20 0.50 4.72 -7.64
C ALA A 20 1.71 5.32 -6.95
N VAL A 21 1.78 6.66 -6.89
CA VAL A 21 2.80 7.40 -6.16
C VAL A 21 2.21 7.94 -4.87
N PHE A 22 2.79 7.57 -3.73
CA PHE A 22 2.27 7.90 -2.41
C PHE A 22 3.37 8.47 -1.51
N ASN A 23 2.96 9.11 -0.41
CA ASN A 23 3.87 9.55 0.63
C ASN A 23 4.21 8.34 1.51
N LEU A 24 5.49 8.07 1.75
CA LEU A 24 5.91 6.95 2.58
C LEU A 24 5.39 7.08 4.01
N ASN A 25 5.20 8.29 4.52
CA ASN A 25 4.62 8.52 5.86
C ASN A 25 3.12 8.19 5.92
N SER A 26 2.42 8.06 4.78
CA SER A 26 1.04 7.59 4.74
C SER A 26 0.93 6.07 4.64
N VAL A 27 2.06 5.35 4.54
CA VAL A 27 2.07 3.89 4.54
C VAL A 27 1.96 3.43 5.99
N THR A 28 0.76 2.98 6.36
CA THR A 28 0.49 2.45 7.70
C THR A 28 0.70 0.95 7.78
N ASP A 29 0.68 0.21 6.67
CA ASP A 29 0.86 -1.25 6.62
C ASP A 29 1.63 -1.69 5.37
N VAL A 30 1.87 -2.99 5.22
CA VAL A 30 2.61 -3.58 4.08
C VAL A 30 1.73 -4.34 3.09
N ALA A 31 0.42 -4.11 3.08
CA ALA A 31 -0.52 -4.87 2.24
C ALA A 31 -0.18 -4.80 0.75
N ASP A 32 0.22 -3.63 0.24
CA ASP A 32 0.65 -3.47 -1.16
C ASP A 32 1.86 -4.37 -1.48
N LEU A 33 2.85 -4.40 -0.59
CA LEU A 33 4.05 -5.25 -0.74
C LEU A 33 3.71 -6.74 -0.61
N GLN A 34 2.81 -7.10 0.30
CA GLN A 34 2.32 -8.47 0.47
C GLN A 34 1.56 -8.95 -0.77
N MET A 35 0.72 -8.09 -1.36
CA MET A 35 -0.02 -8.43 -2.57
C MET A 35 0.96 -8.65 -3.72
N ILE A 36 2.02 -7.82 -3.87
CA ILE A 36 3.05 -8.04 -4.90
C ILE A 36 3.78 -9.36 -4.64
N ALA A 37 4.13 -9.68 -3.38
CA ALA A 37 4.75 -10.96 -3.03
C ALA A 37 3.84 -12.16 -3.36
N SER A 38 2.53 -12.06 -3.09
CA SER A 38 1.53 -13.06 -3.47
C SER A 38 1.43 -13.22 -4.99
N GLN A 39 1.51 -12.12 -5.73
CA GLN A 39 1.53 -12.13 -7.19
C GLN A 39 2.78 -12.85 -7.73
N VAL A 40 3.95 -12.58 -7.15
CA VAL A 40 5.22 -13.27 -7.50
C VAL A 40 5.12 -14.77 -7.19
N GLN A 41 4.61 -15.13 -6.01
CA GLN A 41 4.41 -16.52 -5.60
C GLN A 41 3.49 -17.27 -6.58
N LEU A 42 2.40 -16.65 -7.04
CA LEU A 42 1.50 -17.25 -8.03
C LEU A 42 2.21 -17.51 -9.37
N TYR A 43 2.99 -16.55 -9.87
CA TYR A 43 3.74 -16.73 -11.12
C TYR A 43 4.80 -17.84 -11.01
N LEU A 44 5.48 -17.95 -9.86
CA LEU A 44 6.41 -19.05 -9.60
C LEU A 44 5.69 -20.40 -9.62
N GLN A 45 4.51 -20.50 -9.00
CA GLN A 45 3.74 -21.74 -8.94
C GLN A 45 3.21 -22.15 -10.32
N VAL A 46 2.56 -21.23 -11.03
CA VAL A 46 1.86 -21.53 -12.29
C VAL A 46 2.83 -21.64 -13.47
N CYS A 47 3.73 -20.65 -13.63
CA CYS A 47 4.63 -20.61 -14.78
C CYS A 47 5.93 -21.37 -14.52
N GLY A 48 6.39 -21.43 -13.27
CA GLY A 48 7.69 -21.98 -12.90
C GLY A 48 7.67 -23.36 -12.26
N ASN A 49 6.49 -23.87 -11.87
CA ASN A 49 6.34 -25.08 -11.06
C ASN A 49 7.28 -25.08 -9.84
N THR A 50 7.39 -23.93 -9.19
CA THR A 50 8.27 -23.67 -8.04
C THR A 50 7.58 -22.70 -7.08
N THR A 51 8.24 -22.37 -5.97
CA THR A 51 7.79 -21.41 -4.96
C THR A 51 8.92 -20.47 -4.57
N LEU A 52 8.62 -19.40 -3.83
CA LEU A 52 9.65 -18.55 -3.24
C LEU A 52 10.60 -19.35 -2.33
N GLU A 53 10.09 -20.30 -1.56
CA GLU A 53 10.92 -21.15 -0.70
C GLU A 53 11.87 -22.05 -1.50
N GLN A 54 11.42 -22.62 -2.61
CA GLN A 54 12.26 -23.47 -3.46
C GLN A 54 13.32 -22.66 -4.23
N ILE A 55 13.00 -21.43 -4.68
CA ILE A 55 13.96 -20.59 -5.41
C ILE A 55 14.97 -19.89 -4.49
N LYS A 56 14.69 -19.80 -3.19
CA LYS A 56 15.54 -19.15 -2.17
C LYS A 56 17.02 -19.51 -2.30
N SER A 57 17.35 -20.78 -2.55
CA SER A 57 18.74 -21.25 -2.70
C SER A 57 19.52 -20.60 -3.86
N LYS A 58 18.82 -20.09 -4.87
CA LYS A 58 19.37 -19.44 -6.07
C LYS A 58 19.23 -17.92 -6.04
N ALA A 59 18.55 -17.40 -5.02
CA ALA A 59 18.21 -16.01 -4.90
C ALA A 59 19.25 -15.19 -4.13
N ASN A 60 20.44 -15.75 -3.85
CA ASN A 60 21.54 -15.11 -3.12
C ASN A 60 22.20 -13.99 -3.94
N ILE A 61 21.49 -12.87 -4.07
CA ILE A 61 21.89 -11.68 -4.82
C ILE A 61 21.85 -10.49 -3.86
N THR A 62 22.99 -9.83 -3.69
CA THR A 62 23.08 -8.66 -2.81
C THR A 62 22.46 -7.43 -3.47
N THR A 63 21.54 -6.79 -2.78
CA THR A 63 20.85 -5.57 -3.22
C THR A 63 20.82 -4.53 -2.08
N VAL A 64 20.60 -3.26 -2.42
CA VAL A 64 20.25 -2.26 -1.40
C VAL A 64 18.95 -2.68 -0.71
N ALA A 65 18.82 -2.47 0.59
CA ALA A 65 17.59 -2.74 1.30
C ALA A 65 16.51 -1.70 0.92
N ASN A 66 15.86 -1.90 -0.22
CA ASN A 66 14.72 -1.12 -0.67
C ASN A 66 13.59 -2.06 -1.09
N ILE A 67 12.65 -2.34 -0.18
CA ILE A 67 11.59 -3.33 -0.41
C ILE A 67 10.63 -2.98 -1.56
N PHE A 68 10.35 -1.69 -1.78
CA PHE A 68 9.50 -1.23 -2.88
C PHE A 68 10.16 -1.53 -4.23
N ALA A 69 11.45 -1.17 -4.35
CA ALA A 69 12.26 -1.49 -5.53
C ALA A 69 12.41 -3.00 -5.74
N LEU A 70 12.57 -3.77 -4.65
CA LEU A 70 12.76 -5.22 -4.70
C LEU A 70 11.51 -5.94 -5.20
N THR A 71 10.37 -5.73 -4.54
CA THR A 71 9.10 -6.35 -4.91
C THR A 71 8.69 -5.95 -6.33
N GLY A 72 8.81 -4.66 -6.67
CA GLY A 72 8.58 -4.13 -8.01
C GLY A 72 9.49 -4.78 -9.06
N SER A 73 10.82 -4.81 -8.84
CA SER A 73 11.77 -5.40 -9.80
C SER A 73 11.49 -6.87 -10.08
N VAL A 74 11.22 -7.67 -9.04
CA VAL A 74 10.99 -9.11 -9.19
C VAL A 74 9.70 -9.37 -9.98
N LEU A 75 8.61 -8.68 -9.64
CA LEU A 75 7.35 -8.80 -10.38
C LEU A 75 7.50 -8.30 -11.82
N ASP A 76 8.11 -7.13 -12.03
CA ASP A 76 8.30 -6.55 -13.36
C ASP A 76 9.17 -7.45 -14.26
N LEU A 77 10.21 -8.10 -13.73
CA LEU A 77 11.02 -9.09 -14.47
C LEU A 77 10.22 -10.33 -14.84
N MET A 78 9.37 -10.84 -13.94
CA MET A 78 8.49 -11.97 -14.25
C MET A 78 7.48 -11.60 -15.34
N LEU A 79 6.85 -10.43 -15.25
CA LEU A 79 5.92 -9.94 -16.26
C LEU A 79 6.63 -9.66 -17.57
N TYR A 80 7.85 -9.12 -17.55
CA TYR A 80 8.66 -8.92 -18.75
C TYR A 80 8.95 -10.25 -19.46
N ALA A 81 9.27 -11.31 -18.71
CA ALA A 81 9.50 -12.62 -19.28
C ALA A 81 8.22 -13.26 -19.83
N THR A 82 7.12 -13.19 -19.06
CA THR A 82 5.95 -14.06 -19.27
C THR A 82 4.72 -13.37 -19.87
N ASP A 83 4.64 -12.04 -19.83
CA ASP A 83 3.55 -11.20 -20.36
C ASP A 83 4.13 -10.07 -21.23
N LYS A 84 4.74 -10.47 -22.36
CA LYS A 84 5.37 -9.56 -23.32
C LYS A 84 4.34 -8.57 -23.88
N LYS A 85 4.61 -7.27 -23.71
CA LYS A 85 3.82 -6.19 -24.31
C LYS A 85 4.50 -5.64 -25.56
N THR A 86 3.76 -4.87 -26.35
CA THR A 86 4.25 -4.19 -27.56
C THR A 86 3.89 -2.70 -27.54
N GLY A 87 4.53 -1.91 -28.42
CA GLY A 87 4.27 -0.48 -28.55
C GLY A 87 4.51 0.30 -27.24
N ASP A 88 3.71 1.33 -27.00
CA ASP A 88 3.83 2.23 -25.84
C ASP A 88 3.83 1.47 -24.50
N ALA A 89 3.01 0.42 -24.37
CA ALA A 89 2.94 -0.40 -23.16
C ALA A 89 4.28 -1.08 -22.83
N ALA A 90 5.01 -1.54 -23.86
CA ALA A 90 6.33 -2.14 -23.68
C ALA A 90 7.35 -1.13 -23.18
N VAL A 91 7.32 0.09 -23.74
CA VAL A 91 8.23 1.18 -23.36
C VAL A 91 7.97 1.61 -21.92
N GLN A 92 6.71 1.82 -21.57
CA GLN A 92 6.29 2.22 -20.21
C GLN A 92 6.67 1.16 -19.17
N ARG A 93 6.41 -0.13 -19.43
CA ARG A 93 6.84 -1.21 -18.53
C ARG A 93 8.36 -1.30 -18.42
N GLY A 94 9.08 -1.16 -19.53
CA GLY A 94 10.55 -1.13 -19.54
C GLY A 94 11.12 0.02 -18.71
N ALA A 95 10.49 1.19 -18.74
CA ALA A 95 10.88 2.35 -17.94
C ALA A 95 10.67 2.11 -16.43
N LEU A 96 9.51 1.57 -16.01
CA LEU A 96 9.25 1.28 -14.60
C LEU A 96 10.15 0.16 -14.07
N LEU A 97 10.37 -0.90 -14.86
CA LEU A 97 11.34 -1.95 -14.56
C LEU A 97 12.74 -1.36 -14.37
N ALA A 98 13.19 -0.48 -15.27
CA ALA A 98 14.47 0.19 -15.17
C ALA A 98 14.57 1.04 -13.88
N ALA A 99 13.53 1.82 -13.56
CA ALA A 99 13.49 2.63 -12.35
C ALA A 99 13.60 1.77 -11.08
N ASN A 100 12.84 0.67 -11.01
CA ASN A 100 12.88 -0.29 -9.92
C ASN A 100 14.27 -0.91 -9.76
N LEU A 101 14.89 -1.39 -10.86
CA LEU A 101 16.23 -1.97 -10.83
C LEU A 101 17.31 -0.95 -10.43
N ILE A 102 17.19 0.31 -10.87
CA ILE A 102 18.11 1.39 -10.48
C ILE A 102 18.07 1.61 -8.97
N GLY A 103 16.87 1.67 -8.38
CA GLY A 103 16.71 1.82 -6.92
C GLY A 103 17.14 0.60 -6.10
N LEU A 104 17.46 -0.53 -6.74
CA LEU A 104 17.73 -1.81 -6.09
C LEU A 104 19.21 -2.24 -6.13
N PHE A 105 19.95 -1.92 -7.19
CA PHE A 105 21.33 -2.44 -7.34
C PHE A 105 22.29 -1.95 -6.26
N SER A 106 23.17 -2.85 -5.81
CA SER A 106 23.98 -2.63 -4.61
C SER A 106 25.05 -1.54 -4.76
N GLU A 107 25.86 -1.64 -5.82
CA GLU A 107 27.06 -0.80 -5.99
C GLU A 107 26.88 0.27 -7.08
N PRO A 108 27.46 1.47 -6.90
CA PRO A 108 28.32 1.86 -5.78
C PRO A 108 27.53 2.27 -4.54
N ASN A 109 28.02 1.89 -3.35
CA ASN A 109 27.33 2.13 -2.06
C ASN A 109 27.14 3.62 -1.73
N ASN A 110 28.12 4.46 -2.07
CA ASN A 110 28.05 5.90 -1.81
C ASN A 110 26.93 6.60 -2.59
N GLU A 111 26.46 6.06 -3.71
CA GLU A 111 25.35 6.62 -4.50
C GLU A 111 24.00 5.91 -4.24
N ALA A 112 23.93 4.95 -3.32
CA ALA A 112 22.69 4.19 -3.05
C ALA A 112 21.52 5.09 -2.65
N HIS A 113 21.79 6.11 -1.84
CA HIS A 113 20.79 7.10 -1.41
C HIS A 113 20.22 7.90 -2.60
N ALA A 114 21.05 8.31 -3.56
CA ALA A 114 20.62 8.99 -4.78
C ALA A 114 19.72 8.12 -5.65
N ARG A 115 20.06 6.84 -5.80
CA ARG A 115 19.21 5.91 -6.57
C ARG A 115 17.87 5.64 -5.89
N MET A 116 17.87 5.54 -4.56
CA MET A 116 16.63 5.40 -3.78
C MET A 116 15.75 6.66 -3.83
N ALA A 117 16.32 7.86 -3.95
CA ALA A 117 15.55 9.08 -4.17
C ALA A 117 15.03 9.19 -5.62
N LEU A 118 15.81 8.71 -6.58
CA LEU A 118 15.47 8.81 -8.00
C LEU A 118 14.28 7.92 -8.40
N LEU A 119 14.16 6.72 -7.81
CA LEU A 119 13.09 5.76 -8.12
C LEU A 119 11.67 6.36 -8.07
N PRO A 120 11.22 6.97 -6.96
CA PRO A 120 9.89 7.58 -6.90
C PRO A 120 9.75 8.86 -7.72
N MET A 121 10.85 9.55 -8.01
CA MET A 121 10.80 10.69 -8.94
C MET A 121 10.44 10.23 -10.35
N PHE A 122 11.01 9.11 -10.82
CA PHE A 122 10.57 8.50 -12.09
C PHE A 122 9.11 8.06 -12.05
N GLY A 123 8.65 7.49 -10.93
CA GLY A 123 7.25 7.16 -10.71
C GLY A 123 6.34 8.39 -10.88
N LEU A 124 6.65 9.50 -10.20
CA LEU A 124 5.84 10.73 -10.28
C LEU A 124 5.86 11.34 -11.69
N MET A 125 7.01 11.36 -12.36
CA MET A 125 7.09 11.80 -13.76
C MET A 125 6.21 10.93 -14.67
N ALA A 126 6.26 9.61 -14.51
CA ALA A 126 5.45 8.66 -15.27
C ALA A 126 3.94 8.87 -15.00
N GLU A 127 3.54 9.00 -13.74
CA GLU A 127 2.14 9.25 -13.36
C GLU A 127 1.58 10.52 -14.03
N CYS A 128 2.38 11.58 -14.10
CA CYS A 128 2.02 12.85 -14.73
C CYS A 128 1.97 12.74 -16.26
N LEU A 129 2.93 12.05 -16.89
CA LEU A 129 3.20 12.13 -18.34
C LEU A 129 2.63 10.97 -19.17
N TYR A 130 2.34 9.80 -18.57
CA TYR A 130 1.83 8.64 -19.31
C TYR A 130 0.35 8.76 -19.66
N ARG A 131 -0.38 9.62 -18.94
CA ARG A 131 -1.78 9.93 -19.23
C ARG A 131 -1.90 10.67 -20.57
N GLU A 132 -3.02 10.52 -21.24
CA GLU A 132 -3.32 11.28 -22.45
C GLU A 132 -3.25 12.79 -22.16
N ASN A 133 -2.48 13.53 -22.95
CA ASN A 133 -2.15 14.95 -22.73
C ASN A 133 -1.54 15.25 -21.35
N GLY A 134 -0.87 14.26 -20.74
CA GLY A 134 -0.16 14.38 -19.47
C GLY A 134 0.92 15.47 -19.50
N LYS A 135 1.06 16.19 -18.39
CA LYS A 135 2.02 17.29 -18.19
C LYS A 135 2.44 17.33 -16.73
N ILE A 136 3.68 17.74 -16.48
CA ILE A 136 4.18 18.04 -15.14
C ILE A 136 3.73 19.45 -14.76
N LYS A 137 2.99 19.58 -13.66
CA LYS A 137 2.49 20.87 -13.13
C LYS A 137 3.44 21.43 -12.08
N GLU A 138 3.25 22.70 -11.74
CA GLU A 138 4.01 23.37 -10.68
C GLU A 138 3.94 22.64 -9.32
N THR A 139 2.77 22.11 -8.97
CA THR A 139 2.60 21.28 -7.76
C THR A 139 3.42 20.00 -7.81
N ASP A 140 3.59 19.41 -9.00
CA ASP A 140 4.36 18.18 -9.19
C ASP A 140 5.87 18.47 -9.09
N ILE A 141 6.32 19.60 -9.64
CA ILE A 141 7.70 20.10 -9.47
C ILE A 141 7.99 20.33 -7.98
N LYS A 142 7.06 20.95 -7.25
CA LYS A 142 7.20 21.14 -5.79
C LYS A 142 7.29 19.80 -5.07
N ARG A 143 6.46 18.81 -5.42
CA ARG A 143 6.53 17.44 -4.84
C ARG A 143 7.87 16.76 -5.13
N LEU A 144 8.39 16.85 -6.36
CA LEU A 144 9.72 16.34 -6.72
C LEU A 144 10.83 17.00 -5.89
N GLY A 145 10.77 18.33 -5.73
CA GLY A 145 11.73 19.07 -4.93
C GLY A 145 11.67 18.77 -3.44
N LEU A 146 10.46 18.60 -2.87
CA LEU A 146 10.27 18.20 -1.48
C LEU A 146 10.78 16.78 -1.23
N HIS A 147 10.51 15.86 -2.16
CA HIS A 147 11.04 14.50 -2.11
C HIS A 147 12.56 14.48 -2.11
N LEU A 148 13.18 15.19 -3.07
CA LEU A 148 14.63 15.26 -3.18
C LEU A 148 15.23 15.79 -1.88
N ASN A 149 14.75 16.94 -1.39
CA ASN A 149 15.27 17.57 -0.17
C ASN A 149 15.06 16.72 1.09
N ALA A 150 14.05 15.85 1.14
CA ALA A 150 13.86 14.89 2.23
C ALA A 150 14.97 13.84 2.28
N MET A 151 15.55 13.50 1.13
CA MET A 151 16.55 12.44 0.99
C MET A 151 17.98 12.98 0.91
N ILE A 152 18.16 14.08 0.16
CA ILE A 152 19.43 14.65 -0.26
C ILE A 152 19.26 16.17 -0.35
N ALA A 153 20.12 16.92 0.33
CA ALA A 153 20.20 18.36 0.10
C ALA A 153 20.70 18.60 -1.34
N GLY A 154 19.90 19.27 -2.16
CA GLY A 154 20.29 19.50 -3.56
C GLY A 154 19.30 20.34 -4.33
N ASP A 155 19.79 20.91 -5.43
CA ASP A 155 18.96 21.56 -6.43
C ASP A 155 18.35 20.52 -7.36
N LEU A 156 17.03 20.60 -7.56
CA LEU A 156 16.28 19.62 -8.36
C LEU A 156 16.72 19.62 -9.82
N GLU A 157 16.91 20.79 -10.43
CA GLU A 157 17.27 20.87 -11.85
C GLU A 157 18.66 20.26 -12.09
N ASN A 158 19.64 20.61 -11.24
CA ASN A 158 20.99 20.05 -11.30
C ASN A 158 21.01 18.54 -11.07
N PHE A 159 20.25 18.04 -10.08
CA PHE A 159 20.14 16.60 -9.85
C PHE A 159 19.59 15.84 -11.07
N LEU A 160 18.57 16.39 -11.74
CA LEU A 160 18.01 15.78 -12.95
C LEU A 160 18.96 15.86 -14.15
N LYS A 161 19.71 16.96 -14.32
CA LYS A 161 20.75 17.09 -15.36
C LYS A 161 21.87 16.06 -15.16
N GLU A 162 22.38 15.91 -13.93
CA GLU A 162 23.39 14.91 -13.60
C GLU A 162 22.87 13.49 -13.82
N THR A 163 21.62 13.23 -13.43
CA THR A 163 20.95 11.93 -13.67
C THR A 163 20.87 11.63 -15.15
N GLN A 164 20.48 12.61 -15.98
CA GLN A 164 20.41 12.46 -17.44
C GLN A 164 21.78 12.10 -18.03
N ALA A 165 22.85 12.74 -17.55
CA ALA A 165 24.22 12.44 -18.00
C ALA A 165 24.69 11.04 -17.59
N LYS A 166 24.29 10.56 -16.41
CA LYS A 166 24.68 9.23 -15.87
C LYS A 166 23.73 8.09 -16.28
N LEU A 167 22.59 8.38 -16.91
CA LEU A 167 21.49 7.43 -17.12
C LEU A 167 21.94 6.14 -17.81
N SER A 168 22.74 6.22 -18.87
CA SER A 168 23.23 5.01 -19.58
C SER A 168 24.03 4.09 -18.66
N SER A 169 24.87 4.64 -17.78
CA SER A 169 25.62 3.86 -16.79
C SER A 169 24.71 3.21 -15.75
N LEU A 170 23.70 3.94 -15.27
CA LEU A 170 22.69 3.39 -14.35
C LEU A 170 21.95 2.22 -14.98
N LEU A 171 21.58 2.33 -16.27
CA LEU A 171 20.90 1.28 -17.03
C LEU A 171 21.78 0.03 -17.24
N ILE A 172 23.10 0.19 -17.37
CA ILE A 172 24.03 -0.96 -17.44
C ILE A 172 24.05 -1.73 -16.12
N SER A 173 24.16 -1.02 -14.98
CA SER A 173 24.10 -1.65 -13.66
C SER A 173 22.75 -2.32 -13.39
N ALA A 174 21.65 -1.65 -13.77
CA ALA A 174 20.30 -2.20 -13.70
C ALA A 174 20.16 -3.48 -14.55
N THR A 175 20.71 -3.49 -15.76
CA THR A 175 20.74 -4.67 -16.65
C THR A 175 21.48 -5.83 -16.00
N THR A 176 22.66 -5.57 -15.43
CA THR A 176 23.45 -6.60 -14.75
C THR A 176 22.64 -7.27 -13.64
N LEU A 177 22.01 -6.46 -12.77
CA LEU A 177 21.17 -6.98 -11.70
C LEU A 177 19.97 -7.79 -12.24
N GLY A 178 19.25 -7.23 -13.21
CA GLY A 178 18.05 -7.87 -13.77
C GLY A 178 18.38 -9.20 -14.44
N VAL A 179 19.52 -9.30 -15.13
CA VAL A 179 20.02 -10.56 -15.70
C VAL A 179 20.30 -11.58 -14.59
N THR A 180 20.98 -11.20 -13.51
CA THR A 180 21.28 -12.13 -12.40
C THR A 180 20.01 -12.62 -11.71
N ILE A 181 19.00 -11.76 -11.52
CA ILE A 181 17.70 -12.17 -10.99
C ILE A 181 17.01 -13.15 -11.95
N LEU A 182 16.93 -12.85 -13.25
CA LEU A 182 16.35 -13.76 -14.24
C LEU A 182 17.08 -15.10 -14.33
N GLN A 183 18.41 -15.13 -14.17
CA GLN A 183 19.19 -16.38 -14.15
C GLN A 183 18.74 -17.30 -13.00
N SER A 184 18.38 -16.73 -11.84
CA SER A 184 17.83 -17.51 -10.72
C SER A 184 16.47 -18.15 -11.05
N MET A 185 15.68 -17.53 -11.94
CA MET A 185 14.38 -18.02 -12.41
C MET A 185 14.50 -18.97 -13.62
N ALA A 186 15.53 -18.79 -14.45
CA ALA A 186 15.80 -19.62 -15.64
C ALA A 186 16.20 -21.06 -15.29
N THR A 187 16.71 -21.29 -14.08
CA THR A 187 17.24 -22.59 -13.67
C THR A 187 16.22 -23.36 -12.81
N PRO A 188 15.79 -24.59 -13.16
CA PRO A 188 14.80 -25.36 -12.39
C PRO A 188 15.19 -25.55 -10.92
N ALA A 189 14.34 -25.17 -9.97
CA ALA A 189 14.62 -25.31 -8.55
C ALA A 189 14.70 -26.80 -8.15
N THR A 190 15.79 -27.21 -7.49
CA THR A 190 16.00 -28.59 -7.03
C THR A 190 15.58 -28.69 -5.56
N GLY A 191 14.34 -29.10 -5.30
CA GLY A 191 13.83 -29.40 -3.95
C GLY A 191 13.79 -28.22 -2.97
N ILE A 192 13.26 -28.45 -1.77
CA ILE A 192 13.38 -27.53 -0.63
C ILE A 192 14.73 -27.82 0.02
N ASN A 193 15.71 -26.92 -0.13
CA ASN A 193 17.01 -27.08 0.50
C ASN A 193 16.92 -26.74 2.00
N ALA A 194 16.40 -27.68 2.79
CA ALA A 194 16.47 -27.65 4.25
C ALA A 194 17.95 -27.70 4.67
N GLY A 195 18.52 -26.56 5.07
CA GLY A 195 19.90 -26.48 5.58
C GLY A 195 20.78 -25.37 4.98
N ILE A 196 20.31 -24.62 3.98
CA ILE A 196 21.04 -23.41 3.54
C ILE A 196 20.74 -22.29 4.53
N SER A 197 21.69 -22.03 5.44
CA SER A 197 21.73 -20.80 6.22
C SER A 197 22.00 -19.64 5.26
N THR A 198 20.96 -18.90 4.89
CA THR A 198 21.12 -17.62 4.19
C THR A 198 21.78 -16.63 5.15
N ALA A 199 22.84 -15.95 4.71
CA ALA A 199 23.49 -14.91 5.50
C ALA A 199 22.46 -13.87 5.96
N ALA A 200 22.54 -13.45 7.22
CA ALA A 200 21.62 -12.47 7.80
C ALA A 200 21.60 -11.19 6.94
N GLY A 201 20.43 -10.86 6.39
CA GLY A 201 20.16 -9.63 5.66
C GLY A 201 19.26 -8.70 6.46
N ALA A 202 18.96 -7.53 5.90
CA ALA A 202 17.95 -6.63 6.45
C ALA A 202 16.57 -7.31 6.50
N SER A 203 15.71 -6.90 7.44
CA SER A 203 14.32 -7.39 7.51
C SER A 203 13.49 -6.88 6.33
N ALA A 204 12.44 -7.62 5.96
CA ALA A 204 11.73 -7.42 4.70
C ALA A 204 11.25 -6.00 4.42
N GLU A 205 10.75 -5.27 5.43
CA GLU A 205 10.12 -3.96 5.23
C GLU A 205 11.11 -2.80 5.14
N LYS A 206 12.42 -3.10 5.10
CA LYS A 206 13.44 -2.06 5.15
C LYS A 206 13.54 -1.30 3.83
N ARG A 207 13.67 0.03 4.02
CA ARG A 207 14.02 1.02 3.00
C ARG A 207 15.15 1.89 3.55
N ASP A 208 16.39 1.42 3.42
CA ASP A 208 17.58 2.08 3.93
C ASP A 208 18.79 1.89 2.99
N PRO A 209 19.40 2.97 2.46
CA PRO A 209 20.53 2.88 1.54
C PRO A 209 21.81 2.28 2.17
N LYS A 210 21.90 2.23 3.50
CA LYS A 210 23.05 1.67 4.24
C LYS A 210 22.90 0.17 4.52
N LEU A 211 21.68 -0.36 4.42
CA LEU A 211 21.40 -1.77 4.65
C LEU A 211 21.34 -2.54 3.33
N LYS A 212 21.46 -3.86 3.42
CA LYS A 212 21.46 -4.77 2.26
C LYS A 212 20.52 -5.94 2.47
N PHE A 213 19.86 -6.37 1.41
CA PHE A 213 19.34 -7.72 1.31
C PHE A 213 20.42 -8.61 0.67
N THR A 214 20.68 -9.77 1.25
CA THR A 214 21.64 -10.77 0.74
C THR A 214 20.95 -11.82 -0.13
N ASN A 215 19.62 -11.86 -0.10
CA ASN A 215 18.78 -12.78 -0.85
C ASN A 215 17.50 -12.06 -1.27
N TRP A 216 17.15 -12.09 -2.55
CA TRP A 216 15.97 -11.35 -3.05
C TRP A 216 14.63 -12.02 -2.69
N ALA A 217 14.61 -13.34 -2.45
CA ALA A 217 13.38 -14.07 -2.16
C ALA A 217 12.98 -14.00 -0.67
N VAL A 218 13.96 -13.91 0.23
CA VAL A 218 13.71 -13.88 1.69
C VAL A 218 12.76 -12.75 2.11
N PRO A 219 12.96 -11.49 1.71
CA PRO A 219 12.00 -10.42 2.04
C PRO A 219 10.57 -10.70 1.58
N LEU A 220 10.39 -11.34 0.42
CA LEU A 220 9.05 -11.69 -0.09
C LEU A 220 8.42 -12.84 0.72
N ILE A 221 9.22 -13.83 1.13
CA ILE A 221 8.77 -14.91 2.03
C ILE A 221 8.32 -14.33 3.37
N ASP A 222 9.13 -13.46 3.96
CA ASP A 222 8.82 -12.80 5.23
C ASP A 222 7.52 -11.97 5.14
N LEU A 223 7.30 -11.26 4.02
CA LEU A 223 6.04 -10.52 3.78
C LEU A 223 4.83 -11.47 3.74
N LEU A 224 4.94 -12.62 3.09
CA LEU A 224 3.87 -13.62 3.03
C LEU A 224 3.59 -14.29 4.38
N GLY A 225 4.59 -14.36 5.26
CA GLY A 225 4.45 -14.88 6.61
C GLY A 225 3.79 -13.93 7.60
N LYS A 226 3.69 -12.64 7.26
CA LYS A 226 3.06 -11.63 8.13
C LYS A 226 1.53 -11.71 8.06
N PRO A 227 0.82 -11.52 9.20
CA PRO A 227 -0.63 -11.40 9.18
C PRO A 227 -1.04 -10.20 8.31
N SER A 228 -2.13 -10.35 7.56
CA SER A 228 -2.69 -9.28 6.73
C SER A 228 -4.19 -9.20 6.92
N GLN A 229 -4.69 -7.97 7.00
CA GLN A 229 -6.13 -7.69 6.94
C GLN A 229 -6.62 -7.61 5.48
N ALA A 230 -5.70 -7.51 4.52
CA ALA A 230 -6.03 -7.27 3.12
C ALA A 230 -6.37 -8.55 2.40
N ASN A 231 -7.25 -8.43 1.41
CA ASN A 231 -7.39 -9.48 0.43
C ASN A 231 -6.14 -9.51 -0.46
N LEU A 232 -5.28 -10.50 -0.23
CA LEU A 232 -4.04 -10.69 -0.98
C LEU A 232 -4.22 -11.62 -2.20
N THR A 233 -5.46 -11.81 -2.68
CA THR A 233 -5.73 -12.59 -3.90
C THR A 233 -5.01 -11.93 -5.09
N PRO A 234 -4.12 -12.65 -5.80
CA PRO A 234 -3.39 -12.09 -6.92
C PRO A 234 -4.33 -11.53 -8.00
N LYS A 235 -4.00 -10.33 -8.50
CA LYS A 235 -4.83 -9.57 -9.44
C LYS A 235 -4.51 -9.86 -10.91
N ILE A 236 -3.29 -10.31 -11.20
CA ILE A 236 -2.82 -10.62 -12.55
C ILE A 236 -2.80 -12.15 -12.72
N GLN A 237 -3.56 -12.64 -13.69
CA GLN A 237 -3.62 -14.08 -13.97
C GLN A 237 -2.48 -14.50 -14.90
N PRO A 238 -1.58 -15.40 -14.47
CA PRO A 238 -0.54 -15.93 -15.35
C PRO A 238 -1.14 -16.81 -16.46
N ASN A 239 -0.49 -16.80 -17.63
CA ASN A 239 -0.82 -17.77 -18.67
C ASN A 239 -0.29 -19.16 -18.28
N ILE A 240 -1.19 -20.12 -18.08
CA ILE A 240 -0.88 -21.51 -17.68
C ILE A 240 0.04 -22.25 -18.67
N THR A 241 0.13 -21.81 -19.93
CA THR A 241 1.03 -22.41 -20.92
C THR A 241 2.44 -21.83 -20.84
N SER A 242 2.65 -20.74 -20.11
CA SER A 242 3.95 -20.12 -19.94
C SER A 242 4.90 -21.05 -19.18
N ARG A 243 6.18 -21.00 -19.53
CA ARG A 243 7.25 -21.78 -18.91
C ARG A 243 8.34 -20.82 -18.47
N LEU A 244 8.31 -20.45 -17.19
CA LEU A 244 9.14 -19.39 -16.62
C LEU A 244 10.63 -19.60 -16.93
N GLN A 245 11.12 -20.84 -16.89
CA GLN A 245 12.53 -21.14 -17.17
C GLN A 245 12.94 -20.76 -18.61
N GLN A 246 12.11 -21.14 -19.58
CA GLN A 246 12.34 -20.85 -20.99
C GLN A 246 12.18 -19.36 -21.27
N GLU A 247 11.11 -18.75 -20.76
CA GLU A 247 10.83 -17.34 -20.95
C GLU A 247 11.90 -16.45 -20.29
N ALA A 248 12.37 -16.79 -19.09
CA ALA A 248 13.47 -16.09 -18.42
C ALA A 248 14.77 -16.19 -19.23
N THR A 249 15.05 -17.35 -19.83
CA THR A 249 16.22 -17.53 -20.71
C THR A 249 16.16 -16.60 -21.93
N GLN A 250 15.00 -16.48 -22.56
CA GLN A 250 14.80 -15.53 -23.67
C GLN A 250 14.88 -14.08 -23.20
N ALA A 251 14.29 -13.77 -22.05
CA ALA A 251 14.30 -12.44 -21.46
C ALA A 251 15.72 -11.95 -21.17
N ILE A 252 16.61 -12.82 -20.68
CA ILE A 252 18.03 -12.51 -20.45
C ILE A 252 18.71 -11.98 -21.72
N ALA A 253 18.45 -12.61 -22.87
CA ALA A 253 19.08 -12.20 -24.14
C ALA A 253 18.59 -10.81 -24.62
N ALA A 254 17.36 -10.44 -24.30
CA ALA A 254 16.74 -9.19 -24.76
C ALA A 254 16.83 -8.04 -23.74
N LEU A 255 17.02 -8.32 -22.46
CA LEU A 255 16.88 -7.33 -21.37
C LEU A 255 17.82 -6.13 -21.55
N SER A 256 19.06 -6.36 -21.96
CA SER A 256 20.03 -5.29 -22.19
C SER A 256 19.52 -4.27 -23.22
N GLN A 257 18.99 -4.75 -24.35
CA GLN A 257 18.44 -3.87 -25.38
C GLN A 257 17.24 -3.07 -24.85
N THR A 258 16.32 -3.73 -24.15
CA THR A 258 15.12 -3.10 -23.57
C THR A 258 15.47 -2.01 -22.56
N LEU A 259 16.43 -2.25 -21.67
CA LEU A 259 16.81 -1.26 -20.66
C LEU A 259 17.66 -0.14 -21.27
N GLN A 260 18.59 -0.42 -22.17
CA GLN A 260 19.38 0.63 -22.83
C GLN A 260 18.52 1.55 -23.69
N GLN A 261 17.41 1.06 -24.27
CA GLN A 261 16.44 1.91 -24.97
C GLN A 261 15.88 3.03 -24.08
N GLN A 262 15.89 2.88 -22.76
CA GLN A 262 15.41 3.91 -21.82
C GLN A 262 16.29 5.15 -21.78
N ALA A 263 17.49 5.11 -22.36
CA ALA A 263 18.35 6.28 -22.55
C ALA A 263 17.94 7.16 -23.75
N ASN A 264 16.97 6.73 -24.58
CA ASN A 264 16.56 7.47 -25.78
C ASN A 264 15.55 8.57 -25.46
N ALA A 265 16.02 9.82 -25.34
CA ALA A 265 15.16 10.99 -25.10
C ALA A 265 14.17 11.30 -26.25
N GLY A 266 14.45 10.84 -27.47
CA GLY A 266 13.57 11.04 -28.62
C GLY A 266 12.36 10.11 -28.66
N GLN A 267 12.36 9.05 -27.83
CA GLN A 267 11.27 8.10 -27.76
C GLN A 267 10.37 8.39 -26.56
N LYS A 268 9.07 8.60 -26.82
CA LYS A 268 8.09 8.87 -25.78
C LYS A 268 8.07 7.76 -24.72
N TYR A 269 7.89 8.16 -23.47
CA TYR A 269 7.81 7.29 -22.29
C TYR A 269 9.11 6.62 -21.82
N THR A 270 10.25 6.88 -22.45
CA THR A 270 11.52 6.42 -21.89
C THR A 270 11.91 7.23 -20.65
N LEU A 271 12.79 6.69 -19.80
CA LEU A 271 13.33 7.43 -18.66
C LEU A 271 14.03 8.74 -19.08
N ALA A 272 14.80 8.72 -20.16
CA ALA A 272 15.45 9.92 -20.70
C ALA A 272 14.43 10.97 -21.17
N TRP A 273 13.32 10.55 -21.77
CA TRP A 273 12.23 11.44 -22.16
C TRP A 273 11.52 12.04 -20.94
N LEU A 274 11.26 11.22 -19.90
CA LEU A 274 10.68 11.71 -18.64
C LEU A 274 11.55 12.80 -17.99
N LEU A 275 12.86 12.58 -17.92
CA LEU A 275 13.81 13.60 -17.41
C LEU A 275 13.77 14.87 -18.26
N GLN A 276 13.73 14.74 -19.59
CA GLN A 276 13.70 15.89 -20.48
C GLN A 276 12.42 16.73 -20.32
N GLU A 277 11.25 16.08 -20.21
CA GLU A 277 9.98 16.78 -19.99
C GLU A 277 9.90 17.42 -18.60
N ALA A 278 10.46 16.78 -17.57
CA ALA A 278 10.58 17.36 -16.23
C ALA A 278 11.47 18.62 -16.23
N LEU A 279 12.65 18.55 -16.87
CA LEU A 279 13.56 19.70 -17.01
C LEU A 279 12.92 20.85 -17.78
N LYS A 280 12.19 20.58 -18.88
CA LYS A 280 11.44 21.61 -19.60
C LYS A 280 10.38 22.26 -18.71
N ALA A 281 9.66 21.48 -17.90
CA ALA A 281 8.65 22.01 -17.00
C ALA A 281 9.25 22.92 -15.91
N ILE A 282 10.42 22.55 -15.37
CA ILE A 282 11.17 23.37 -14.41
C ILE A 282 11.59 24.70 -15.06
N GLN A 283 12.21 24.66 -16.23
CA GLN A 283 12.63 25.86 -16.95
C GLN A 283 11.45 26.78 -17.31
N ALA A 284 10.31 26.20 -17.69
CA ALA A 284 9.11 26.97 -17.97
C ALA A 284 8.54 27.66 -16.72
N LEU A 285 8.73 27.07 -15.53
CA LEU A 285 8.33 27.67 -14.26
C LEU A 285 9.25 28.84 -13.88
N GLU A 286 10.57 28.68 -14.01
CA GLU A 286 11.54 29.75 -13.75
C GLU A 286 11.29 30.98 -14.64
N ASN A 287 10.98 30.75 -15.92
CA ASN A 287 10.69 31.80 -16.89
C ASN A 287 9.38 32.57 -16.62
N LYS A 288 8.47 32.04 -15.78
CA LYS A 288 7.26 32.77 -15.37
C LYS A 288 7.53 33.87 -14.35
N GLY A 289 8.74 33.94 -13.80
CA GLY A 289 9.13 34.90 -12.79
C GLY A 289 8.49 34.61 -11.43
N ASN A 290 9.22 34.89 -10.35
CA ASN A 290 8.64 34.88 -9.02
C ASN A 290 7.49 35.89 -9.01
N ALA A 291 6.28 35.46 -8.67
CA ALA A 291 5.16 36.38 -8.44
C ALA A 291 5.66 37.52 -7.54
N SER A 292 5.60 38.75 -8.05
CA SER A 292 6.05 39.93 -7.35
C SER A 292 5.24 40.05 -6.06
N VAL A 293 5.86 39.77 -4.92
CA VAL A 293 5.26 40.06 -3.62
C VAL A 293 5.18 41.59 -3.54
N PRO A 294 3.99 42.20 -3.47
CA PRO A 294 3.88 43.64 -3.32
C PRO A 294 4.66 44.08 -2.07
N VAL A 295 5.45 45.15 -2.18
CA VAL A 295 6.30 45.68 -1.09
C VAL A 295 5.54 45.93 0.23
N ASN A 296 4.20 46.04 0.17
CA ASN A 296 3.32 46.31 1.29
C ASN A 296 2.53 45.08 1.82
N GLN A 297 2.78 43.88 1.30
CA GLN A 297 2.19 42.64 1.81
C GLN A 297 3.29 41.66 2.18
N THR A 298 3.33 41.25 3.45
CA THR A 298 4.08 40.07 3.85
C THR A 298 3.34 38.86 3.28
N GLY A 299 3.72 38.45 2.06
CA GLY A 299 3.30 37.16 1.54
C GLY A 299 3.96 36.09 2.40
N GLU A 300 3.21 35.48 3.31
CA GLU A 300 3.64 34.25 3.96
C GLU A 300 3.76 33.17 2.90
N TYR A 301 4.97 32.98 2.38
CA TYR A 301 5.31 31.75 1.69
C TYR A 301 5.54 30.70 2.78
N GLU A 302 4.51 29.92 3.09
CA GLU A 302 4.68 28.72 3.90
C GLU A 302 5.62 27.77 3.16
N ARG A 303 6.89 27.84 3.53
CA ARG A 303 7.88 26.84 3.17
C ARG A 303 7.57 25.61 4.00
N HIS A 304 6.68 24.75 3.50
CA HIS A 304 6.58 23.37 3.96
C HIS A 304 7.97 22.74 3.80
N THR A 305 8.73 22.69 4.91
CA THR A 305 10.10 22.15 4.97
C THR A 305 10.14 20.70 5.40
N LYS A 306 9.04 20.15 5.91
CA LYS A 306 8.91 18.71 6.13
C LYS A 306 8.71 18.05 4.77
N GLY A 307 9.74 17.34 4.32
CA GLY A 307 9.75 16.70 3.01
C GLY A 307 8.78 15.53 2.94
N ASP A 308 8.05 15.45 1.82
CA ASP A 308 7.24 14.30 1.46
C ASP A 308 8.15 13.23 0.84
N THR A 309 8.66 12.32 1.67
CA THR A 309 9.30 11.12 1.15
C THR A 309 8.27 10.35 0.34
N LEU A 310 8.55 10.06 -0.92
CA LEU A 310 7.61 9.42 -1.84
C LEU A 310 8.07 7.99 -2.07
N GLU A 311 7.11 7.12 -2.36
CA GLU A 311 7.36 5.85 -3.04
C GLU A 311 6.34 5.57 -4.14
N PHE A 312 6.61 4.57 -4.99
CA PHE A 312 5.61 4.05 -5.91
C PHE A 312 5.52 2.52 -5.93
N VAL A 313 4.34 2.02 -6.31
CA VAL A 313 4.10 0.62 -6.67
C VAL A 313 3.29 0.53 -7.95
N SER A 314 3.46 -0.55 -8.72
CA SER A 314 2.70 -0.84 -9.95
C SER A 314 1.46 -1.69 -9.69
N LEU A 315 1.27 -2.18 -8.46
CA LEU A 315 0.14 -3.00 -8.08
C LEU A 315 -0.14 -2.79 -6.59
N GLN A 316 -1.39 -2.52 -6.25
CA GLN A 316 -1.85 -2.25 -4.88
C GLN A 316 -2.80 -3.34 -4.40
N ALA A 317 -2.83 -3.61 -3.10
CA ALA A 317 -3.91 -4.35 -2.47
C ALA A 317 -5.24 -3.60 -2.64
N ASP A 318 -6.35 -4.30 -2.51
CA ASP A 318 -7.63 -3.60 -2.41
C ASP A 318 -7.64 -2.79 -1.12
N ALA A 319 -8.26 -1.61 -1.17
CA ALA A 319 -8.39 -0.77 0.00
C ALA A 319 -9.12 -1.55 1.10
N LEU A 320 -8.45 -1.72 2.24
CA LEU A 320 -8.97 -2.43 3.40
C LEU A 320 -10.30 -1.85 3.88
N ASN A 321 -10.32 -0.52 3.95
CA ASN A 321 -11.35 0.24 4.61
C ASN A 321 -11.46 1.62 3.97
N ALA A 322 -12.54 2.33 4.32
CA ALA A 322 -12.64 3.76 4.09
C ALA A 322 -12.34 4.49 5.41
N PRO A 323 -11.07 4.78 5.74
CA PRO A 323 -10.79 5.66 6.87
C PRO A 323 -11.56 6.97 6.64
N PRO A 324 -12.30 7.50 7.64
CA PRO A 324 -12.87 8.83 7.50
C PRO A 324 -11.71 9.80 7.27
N CYS A 325 -11.83 10.70 6.29
CA CYS A 325 -10.84 11.76 6.15
C CYS A 325 -10.89 12.62 7.41
N GLU A 326 -9.74 12.95 8.01
CA GLU A 326 -9.70 13.97 9.05
C GLU A 326 -9.95 15.34 8.40
N GLY A 327 -11.10 15.95 8.73
CA GLY A 327 -11.52 17.24 8.17
C GLY A 327 -12.99 17.24 7.72
N ALA A 328 -13.42 18.32 7.06
CA ALA A 328 -14.67 18.30 6.30
C ALA A 328 -14.51 17.19 5.26
N ASP A 329 -15.16 16.06 5.55
CA ASP A 329 -15.02 14.85 4.78
C ASP A 329 -15.20 15.24 3.31
N SER A 330 -14.26 14.89 2.45
CA SER A 330 -14.42 15.05 1.00
C SER A 330 -15.50 14.11 0.44
N GLN A 331 -16.46 13.73 1.29
CA GLN A 331 -17.78 13.31 0.93
C GLN A 331 -18.19 14.18 -0.25
N SER A 332 -18.41 13.50 -1.37
CA SER A 332 -19.35 14.02 -2.33
C SER A 332 -20.59 14.50 -1.57
N GLY A 333 -21.42 15.40 -2.08
CA GLY A 333 -22.71 15.73 -1.42
C GLY A 333 -23.65 14.53 -1.19
N LYS A 334 -23.17 13.31 -1.41
CA LYS A 334 -23.76 11.99 -1.21
C LYS A 334 -22.79 11.20 -0.31
N SER A 335 -23.30 10.61 0.75
CA SER A 335 -22.53 9.97 1.81
C SER A 335 -21.94 8.62 1.37
N ILE A 336 -21.00 8.63 0.42
CA ILE A 336 -20.36 7.46 -0.18
C ILE A 336 -18.84 7.62 -0.06
N SER A 337 -18.14 6.59 0.42
CA SER A 337 -16.69 6.60 0.54
C SER A 337 -15.98 6.45 -0.81
N TYR A 338 -14.84 7.13 -0.97
CA TYR A 338 -14.08 7.10 -2.22
C TYR A 338 -13.35 5.76 -2.44
N SER A 339 -12.78 5.16 -1.40
CA SER A 339 -11.87 4.00 -1.54
C SER A 339 -12.58 2.69 -1.85
N ILE A 340 -13.76 2.46 -1.26
CA ILE A 340 -14.51 1.19 -1.39
C ILE A 340 -15.97 1.39 -1.80
N GLY A 341 -16.40 2.63 -2.09
CA GLY A 341 -17.78 2.93 -2.49
C GLY A 341 -18.82 2.60 -1.42
N ALA A 342 -18.44 2.62 -0.14
CA ALA A 342 -19.34 2.29 0.96
C ALA A 342 -20.27 3.47 1.24
N GLU A 343 -21.58 3.25 1.17
CA GLU A 343 -22.56 4.23 1.60
C GLU A 343 -22.60 4.27 3.12
N ARG A 344 -22.65 5.47 3.69
CA ARG A 344 -22.67 5.69 5.14
C ARG A 344 -23.77 6.65 5.48
N VAL A 345 -24.56 6.35 6.49
CA VAL A 345 -25.56 7.29 7.03
C VAL A 345 -25.40 7.31 8.53
N GLN A 346 -25.30 8.51 9.10
CA GLN A 346 -25.37 8.70 10.54
C GLN A 346 -26.69 9.36 10.88
N HIS A 347 -27.38 8.82 11.89
CA HIS A 347 -28.62 9.36 12.40
C HIS A 347 -28.46 9.59 13.90
N ALA A 348 -28.48 10.86 14.32
CA ALA A 348 -28.49 11.22 15.72
C ALA A 348 -29.91 11.11 16.26
N ASP A 349 -30.14 10.19 17.20
CA ASP A 349 -31.45 9.99 17.81
C ASP A 349 -31.65 10.94 19.01
N PHE A 350 -30.67 11.01 19.92
CA PHE A 350 -30.72 11.91 21.09
C PHE A 350 -29.34 12.24 21.65
N TYR A 351 -29.27 13.28 22.49
CA TYR A 351 -28.06 13.74 23.18
C TYR A 351 -28.28 13.85 24.69
N LEU A 352 -27.34 13.34 25.48
CA LEU A 352 -27.31 13.41 26.93
C LEU A 352 -26.21 14.39 27.38
N PRO A 353 -26.53 15.68 27.58
CA PRO A 353 -25.54 16.73 27.80
C PRO A 353 -24.71 16.55 29.07
N LYS A 354 -25.29 15.97 30.12
CA LYS A 354 -24.60 15.77 31.41
C LYS A 354 -23.40 14.83 31.34
N ILE A 355 -23.38 13.94 30.35
CA ILE A 355 -22.32 12.95 30.15
C ILE A 355 -21.67 13.07 28.76
N GLY A 356 -21.96 14.16 28.03
CA GLY A 356 -21.43 14.39 26.69
C GLY A 356 -21.78 13.30 25.66
N PHE A 357 -22.79 12.47 25.89
CA PHE A 357 -23.06 11.28 25.08
C PHE A 357 -24.10 11.56 24.00
N SER A 358 -23.76 11.29 22.73
CA SER A 358 -24.70 11.30 21.61
C SER A 358 -25.07 9.88 21.20
N PHE A 359 -26.35 9.55 21.22
CA PHE A 359 -26.83 8.30 20.64
C PHE A 359 -26.96 8.47 19.14
N ILE A 360 -25.99 7.92 18.41
CA ILE A 360 -25.91 8.01 16.95
C ILE A 360 -25.92 6.60 16.38
N ARG A 361 -26.96 6.27 15.62
CA ARG A 361 -26.97 5.06 14.81
C ARG A 361 -26.21 5.29 13.51
N GLN A 362 -25.49 4.25 13.10
CA GLN A 362 -24.69 4.25 11.89
C GLN A 362 -25.14 3.14 10.96
N TYR A 363 -25.44 3.52 9.73
CA TYR A 363 -25.58 2.62 8.60
C TYR A 363 -24.26 2.57 7.83
N ASN A 364 -23.89 1.39 7.34
CA ASN A 364 -22.85 1.22 6.34
C ASN A 364 -23.26 0.11 5.36
N SER A 365 -23.24 0.40 4.05
CA SER A 365 -23.67 -0.57 3.04
C SER A 365 -22.85 -1.87 3.03
N GLN A 366 -21.64 -1.85 3.59
CA GLN A 366 -20.77 -3.03 3.70
C GLN A 366 -21.07 -3.90 4.92
N MET A 367 -21.94 -3.51 5.86
CA MET A 367 -22.18 -4.23 7.12
C MET A 367 -23.28 -5.30 6.99
N ASP A 368 -23.16 -6.20 6.02
CA ASP A 368 -24.11 -7.29 5.79
C ASP A 368 -24.22 -8.28 6.98
N GLU A 369 -23.20 -8.34 7.84
CA GLU A 369 -23.26 -9.10 9.10
C GLU A 369 -24.34 -8.59 10.07
N PHE A 370 -24.83 -7.37 9.87
CA PHE A 370 -25.91 -6.77 10.63
C PHE A 370 -27.25 -6.77 9.84
N ASP A 371 -27.38 -7.55 8.76
CA ASP A 371 -28.63 -7.61 7.98
C ASP A 371 -29.83 -8.09 8.82
N GLN A 372 -29.59 -8.90 9.84
CA GLN A 372 -30.60 -9.40 10.79
C GLN A 372 -30.56 -8.67 12.15
N SER A 373 -29.94 -7.49 12.21
CA SER A 373 -29.84 -6.70 13.45
C SER A 373 -31.20 -6.21 13.92
N MET A 374 -31.38 -6.13 15.24
CA MET A 374 -32.62 -5.66 15.88
C MET A 374 -32.99 -4.21 15.54
N VAL A 375 -32.04 -3.41 15.05
CA VAL A 375 -32.25 -2.02 14.62
C VAL A 375 -32.41 -1.87 13.10
N GLY A 376 -32.52 -2.99 12.37
CA GLY A 376 -32.63 -3.03 10.91
C GLY A 376 -31.31 -3.39 10.22
N ALA A 377 -31.42 -3.77 8.95
CA ALA A 377 -30.29 -4.28 8.18
C ALA A 377 -29.15 -3.26 8.08
N ARG A 378 -27.93 -3.70 8.41
CA ARG A 378 -26.68 -2.93 8.31
C ARG A 378 -26.61 -1.67 9.17
N TRP A 379 -27.47 -1.59 10.17
CA TRP A 379 -27.44 -0.56 11.19
C TRP A 379 -26.74 -1.06 12.45
N MET A 380 -25.89 -0.19 13.00
CA MET A 380 -25.23 -0.35 14.29
C MET A 380 -25.62 0.83 15.17
N MET A 381 -25.80 0.55 16.47
CA MET A 381 -26.02 1.56 17.49
C MET A 381 -24.80 1.63 18.43
N PRO A 382 -24.64 2.68 19.24
CA PRO A 382 -23.61 2.68 20.29
C PRO A 382 -23.71 1.40 21.11
N PHE A 383 -22.55 0.84 21.51
CA PHE A 383 -22.46 -0.37 22.34
C PHE A 383 -22.84 -1.69 21.67
N SER A 384 -23.13 -1.71 20.36
CA SER A 384 -23.44 -2.95 19.62
C SER A 384 -22.23 -3.61 18.94
N ASN A 385 -21.01 -3.19 19.32
CA ASN A 385 -19.78 -3.83 18.85
C ASN A 385 -19.74 -5.31 19.29
N MET A 386 -19.32 -6.17 18.37
CA MET A 386 -19.24 -7.61 18.60
C MET A 386 -18.07 -8.22 17.84
N ILE A 387 -17.57 -9.34 18.35
CA ILE A 387 -16.62 -10.20 17.64
C ILE A 387 -17.37 -11.45 17.20
N GLN A 388 -17.65 -11.54 15.90
CA GLN A 388 -18.41 -12.63 15.30
C GLN A 388 -17.47 -13.74 14.84
N ARG A 389 -17.94 -14.99 14.84
CA ARG A 389 -17.17 -16.12 14.29
C ARG A 389 -17.42 -16.23 12.79
N THR A 390 -16.36 -16.43 12.01
CA THR A 390 -16.43 -16.65 10.56
C THR A 390 -15.72 -17.94 10.17
N ALA A 391 -15.78 -18.33 8.89
CA ALA A 391 -15.04 -19.50 8.39
C ALA A 391 -13.50 -19.31 8.48
N GLN A 392 -13.04 -18.06 8.48
CA GLN A 392 -11.62 -17.66 8.51
C GLN A 392 -11.13 -17.30 9.93
N GLY A 393 -11.94 -17.52 10.96
CA GLY A 393 -11.62 -17.18 12.35
C GLY A 393 -12.72 -16.33 12.97
N TYR A 394 -12.42 -15.05 13.18
CA TYR A 394 -13.34 -14.08 13.77
C TYR A 394 -13.37 -12.78 12.99
N LEU A 395 -14.42 -12.00 13.15
CA LEU A 395 -14.60 -10.70 12.52
C LEU A 395 -15.02 -9.68 13.58
N PHE A 396 -14.30 -8.58 13.65
CA PHE A 396 -14.67 -7.42 14.46
C PHE A 396 -15.08 -6.28 13.53
N ILE A 397 -16.18 -5.61 13.86
CA ILE A 397 -16.63 -4.41 13.15
C ILE A 397 -16.55 -3.23 14.12
N ASP A 398 -15.70 -2.25 13.78
CA ASP A 398 -15.49 -1.08 14.64
C ASP A 398 -16.63 -0.07 14.53
N SER A 399 -16.60 0.96 15.39
CA SER A 399 -17.63 2.02 15.42
C SER A 399 -17.74 2.81 14.11
N LYS A 400 -16.77 2.75 13.21
CA LYS A 400 -16.78 3.37 11.88
C LYS A 400 -17.27 2.40 10.78
N GLY A 401 -17.69 1.20 11.19
CA GLY A 401 -18.14 0.14 10.29
C GLY A 401 -17.00 -0.47 9.48
N ARG A 402 -15.73 -0.34 9.94
CA ARG A 402 -14.59 -1.03 9.33
C ARG A 402 -14.58 -2.48 9.77
N LYS A 403 -14.33 -3.38 8.83
CA LYS A 403 -14.22 -4.82 9.06
C LYS A 403 -12.77 -5.17 9.38
N HIS A 404 -12.56 -5.92 10.46
CA HIS A 404 -11.26 -6.41 10.92
C HIS A 404 -11.32 -7.92 11.01
N GLN A 405 -10.65 -8.61 10.08
CA GLN A 405 -10.58 -10.07 10.03
C GLN A 405 -9.52 -10.56 11.02
N LEU A 406 -9.96 -11.32 12.00
CA LEU A 406 -9.12 -11.79 13.10
C LEU A 406 -8.87 -13.29 12.96
N PRO A 407 -7.67 -13.80 13.30
CA PRO A 407 -7.36 -15.21 13.21
C PRO A 407 -8.12 -16.02 14.27
N ALA A 408 -8.25 -17.32 14.06
CA ALA A 408 -8.85 -18.21 15.06
C ALA A 408 -8.05 -18.27 16.38
N SER A 409 -6.77 -17.90 16.36
CA SER A 409 -5.87 -17.96 17.51
C SER A 409 -6.13 -16.90 18.59
N ILE A 410 -6.96 -15.88 18.32
CA ILE A 410 -7.26 -14.81 19.30
C ILE A 410 -7.86 -15.32 20.62
N THR A 411 -8.42 -16.54 20.62
CA THR A 411 -8.97 -17.18 21.83
C THR A 411 -7.92 -17.94 22.64
N LEU A 412 -6.70 -18.06 22.13
CA LEU A 412 -5.63 -18.88 22.71
C LEU A 412 -4.39 -18.06 23.04
N GLU A 413 -4.04 -17.10 22.19
CA GLU A 413 -2.86 -16.28 22.33
C GLU A 413 -3.14 -14.81 21.98
N THR A 414 -2.28 -13.92 22.46
CA THR A 414 -2.36 -12.50 22.10
C THR A 414 -2.09 -12.33 20.61
N TYR A 415 -2.99 -11.60 19.94
CA TYR A 415 -2.84 -11.21 18.54
C TYR A 415 -2.63 -9.72 18.44
N GLU A 416 -1.60 -9.29 17.70
CA GLU A 416 -1.24 -7.89 17.54
C GLU A 416 -1.11 -7.54 16.05
N VAL A 417 -1.69 -6.40 15.68
CA VAL A 417 -1.49 -5.74 14.39
C VAL A 417 -0.90 -4.36 14.70
N PRO A 418 0.43 -4.25 14.92
CA PRO A 418 1.05 -3.03 15.44
C PRO A 418 0.75 -1.79 14.62
N TYR A 419 0.67 -1.99 13.31
CA TYR A 419 0.40 -0.96 12.30
C TYR A 419 -1.02 -0.39 12.33
N GLU A 420 -2.00 -1.18 12.76
CA GLU A 420 -3.38 -0.73 12.97
C GLU A 420 -3.63 -0.31 14.44
N GLY A 421 -2.62 -0.44 15.30
CA GLY A 421 -2.75 -0.24 16.75
C GLY A 421 -3.73 -1.23 17.39
N ILE A 422 -3.97 -2.39 16.77
CA ILE A 422 -4.90 -3.40 17.27
C ILE A 422 -4.17 -4.44 18.11
N THR A 423 -4.68 -4.71 19.31
CA THR A 423 -4.23 -5.81 20.15
C THR A 423 -5.44 -6.55 20.71
N ILE A 424 -5.43 -7.87 20.62
CA ILE A 424 -6.44 -8.75 21.21
C ILE A 424 -5.77 -9.70 22.17
N GLN A 425 -6.20 -9.67 23.42
CA GLN A 425 -5.66 -10.52 24.47
C GLN A 425 -6.77 -11.42 25.04
N PRO A 426 -6.62 -12.76 24.98
CA PRO A 426 -7.52 -13.66 25.68
C PRO A 426 -7.24 -13.65 27.19
N LEU A 427 -8.32 -13.60 27.98
CA LEU A 427 -8.29 -13.70 29.44
C LEU A 427 -8.54 -15.14 29.90
N LYS A 428 -8.15 -15.43 31.15
CA LYS A 428 -8.29 -16.77 31.74
C LYS A 428 -9.75 -17.23 31.87
N ASN A 429 -10.70 -16.30 31.94
CA ASN A 429 -12.12 -16.58 32.01
C ASN A 429 -12.76 -16.78 30.62
N GLY A 430 -11.98 -16.69 29.53
CA GLY A 430 -12.44 -16.84 28.15
C GLY A 430 -12.86 -15.53 27.47
N ASP A 431 -12.82 -14.41 28.19
CA ASP A 431 -13.08 -13.08 27.62
C ASP A 431 -11.94 -12.61 26.73
N LEU A 432 -12.22 -11.64 25.86
CA LEU A 432 -11.22 -10.99 25.01
C LEU A 432 -11.14 -9.51 25.38
N ILE A 433 -9.92 -8.99 25.57
CA ILE A 433 -9.68 -7.54 25.61
C ILE A 433 -9.18 -7.12 24.24
N LEU A 434 -9.86 -6.15 23.63
CA LEU A 434 -9.48 -5.50 22.37
C LEU A 434 -9.07 -4.05 22.65
N ASN A 435 -7.91 -3.67 22.15
CA ASN A 435 -7.47 -2.29 22.02
C ASN A 435 -7.33 -1.96 20.53
N PHE A 436 -7.73 -0.76 20.09
CA PHE A 436 -7.60 -0.33 18.68
C PHE A 436 -7.10 1.12 18.55
N GLY A 437 -5.92 1.40 19.11
CA GLY A 437 -5.17 2.64 18.88
C GLY A 437 -5.65 3.90 19.62
N GLY A 438 -6.56 3.76 20.59
CA GLY A 438 -7.04 4.85 21.44
C GLY A 438 -6.80 4.60 22.92
N ASP A 439 -7.27 5.53 23.76
CA ASP A 439 -7.13 5.47 25.22
C ASP A 439 -8.11 4.50 25.91
N TRP A 440 -9.01 3.89 25.13
CA TRP A 440 -10.04 2.97 25.59
C TRP A 440 -9.71 1.53 25.25
N SER A 441 -9.93 0.65 26.23
CA SER A 441 -9.92 -0.81 26.10
C SER A 441 -11.35 -1.35 26.12
N PHE A 442 -11.58 -2.46 25.41
CA PHE A 442 -12.91 -3.02 25.18
C PHE A 442 -12.90 -4.50 25.56
N GLN A 443 -13.65 -4.88 26.60
CA GLN A 443 -13.76 -6.26 27.05
C GLN A 443 -14.99 -6.93 26.44
N PHE A 444 -14.80 -8.12 25.88
CA PHE A 444 -15.79 -8.89 25.17
C PHE A 444 -16.01 -10.26 25.83
N HIS A 445 -17.27 -10.66 25.99
CA HIS A 445 -17.67 -11.93 26.61
C HIS A 445 -18.57 -12.74 25.69
N GLN A 446 -18.36 -14.07 25.64
CA GLN A 446 -19.23 -15.00 24.93
C GLN A 446 -20.21 -15.64 25.92
N PHE A 447 -21.44 -15.13 25.98
CA PHE A 447 -22.50 -15.65 26.86
C PHE A 447 -22.98 -17.06 26.52
N SER A 448 -22.80 -17.51 25.27
CA SER A 448 -23.22 -18.82 24.81
C SER A 448 -22.30 -19.32 23.70
N VAL A 449 -21.86 -20.57 23.81
CA VAL A 449 -20.94 -21.20 22.86
C VAL A 449 -21.53 -21.12 21.44
N GLY A 450 -20.72 -20.61 20.51
CA GLY A 450 -21.10 -20.45 19.10
C GLY A 450 -21.82 -19.14 18.78
N GLN A 451 -22.13 -18.32 19.78
CA GLN A 451 -22.65 -16.96 19.57
C GLN A 451 -21.50 -15.94 19.49
N PRO A 452 -21.74 -14.74 18.93
CA PRO A 452 -20.75 -13.66 18.93
C PRO A 452 -20.32 -13.28 20.35
N TYR A 453 -19.08 -12.84 20.50
CA TYR A 453 -18.68 -12.14 21.73
C TYR A 453 -19.32 -10.75 21.76
N GLN A 454 -19.95 -10.42 22.88
CA GLN A 454 -20.61 -9.14 23.12
C GLN A 454 -19.68 -8.25 23.95
N LEU A 455 -19.66 -6.95 23.64
CA LEU A 455 -18.96 -5.97 24.46
C LEU A 455 -19.61 -5.92 25.85
N ILE A 456 -18.85 -6.13 26.92
CA ILE A 456 -19.36 -6.05 28.30
C ILE A 456 -18.80 -4.86 29.09
N GLN A 457 -17.67 -4.28 28.65
CA GLN A 457 -17.06 -3.16 29.33
C GLN A 457 -16.22 -2.32 28.37
N GLN A 458 -16.26 -1.00 28.54
CA GLN A 458 -15.27 -0.07 28.01
C GLN A 458 -14.53 0.59 29.19
N PHE A 459 -13.20 0.70 29.10
CA PHE A 459 -12.40 1.29 30.16
C PHE A 459 -11.30 2.19 29.60
N ASN A 460 -11.23 3.42 30.11
CA ASN A 460 -10.19 4.38 29.78
C ASN A 460 -9.07 4.33 30.82
N GLU A 461 -7.88 3.86 30.43
CA GLU A 461 -6.78 3.69 31.36
C GLU A 461 -6.28 5.03 31.93
N LYS A 462 -6.43 6.13 31.18
CA LYS A 462 -5.90 7.45 31.60
C LYS A 462 -6.84 8.18 32.55
N THR A 463 -8.13 8.18 32.25
CA THR A 463 -9.16 8.90 33.05
C THR A 463 -9.82 8.00 34.09
N GLN A 464 -9.54 6.69 34.07
CA GLN A 464 -10.21 5.69 34.91
C GLN A 464 -11.73 5.62 34.71
N GLU A 465 -12.25 6.25 33.66
CA GLU A 465 -13.65 6.17 33.28
C GLU A 465 -14.01 4.76 32.83
N LYS A 466 -15.22 4.33 33.18
CA LYS A 466 -15.71 2.98 32.92
C LYS A 466 -17.15 3.00 32.43
N ILE A 467 -17.44 2.16 31.46
CA ILE A 467 -18.80 1.90 30.97
C ILE A 467 -19.05 0.39 31.06
N ASP A 468 -19.98 -0.03 31.92
CA ASP A 468 -20.35 -1.44 32.10
C ASP A 468 -21.67 -1.74 31.36
N LEU A 469 -21.72 -2.88 30.68
CA LEU A 469 -22.85 -3.29 29.86
C LEU A 469 -23.44 -4.60 30.39
N SER A 470 -24.71 -4.58 30.77
CA SER A 470 -25.42 -5.74 31.30
C SER A 470 -26.39 -6.32 30.28
N TYR A 471 -26.46 -7.66 30.21
CA TYR A 471 -27.22 -8.37 29.19
C TYR A 471 -28.29 -9.30 29.78
N LEU A 472 -29.45 -9.33 29.13
CA LEU A 472 -30.47 -10.37 29.30
C LEU A 472 -30.22 -11.48 28.28
N ILE A 473 -30.11 -12.74 28.72
CA ILE A 473 -29.94 -13.89 27.84
C ILE A 473 -31.28 -14.57 27.61
N PHE A 474 -31.71 -14.64 26.34
CA PHE A 474 -32.94 -15.32 25.95
C PHE A 474 -32.69 -16.13 24.66
N GLU A 475 -33.07 -17.41 24.67
CA GLU A 475 -32.80 -18.35 23.56
C GLU A 475 -31.34 -18.35 23.07
N LYS A 476 -30.39 -18.26 24.01
CA LYS A 476 -28.93 -18.14 23.77
C LYS A 476 -28.49 -16.83 23.12
N VAL A 477 -29.40 -15.91 22.82
CA VAL A 477 -29.09 -14.57 22.31
C VAL A 477 -28.97 -13.60 23.47
N ALA A 478 -27.93 -12.76 23.45
CA ALA A 478 -27.70 -11.73 24.45
C ALA A 478 -28.32 -10.40 23.99
N TYR A 479 -29.17 -9.81 24.84
CA TYR A 479 -29.82 -8.54 24.60
C TYR A 479 -29.32 -7.50 25.60
N LEU A 480 -28.78 -6.39 25.12
CA LEU A 480 -28.30 -5.31 25.98
C LEU A 480 -29.48 -4.76 26.80
N GLN A 481 -29.38 -4.87 28.12
CA GLN A 481 -30.43 -4.47 29.06
C GLN A 481 -30.13 -3.13 29.71
N HIS A 482 -28.89 -2.90 30.11
CA HIS A 482 -28.48 -1.72 30.85
C HIS A 482 -27.05 -1.29 30.51
N VAL A 483 -26.80 0.01 30.56
CA VAL A 483 -25.48 0.64 30.38
C VAL A 483 -25.22 1.56 31.56
N ASP A 484 -24.22 1.20 32.36
CA ASP A 484 -23.78 1.93 33.56
C ASP A 484 -22.59 2.82 33.21
N PHE A 485 -22.76 4.14 33.28
CA PHE A 485 -21.70 5.11 33.06
C PHE A 485 -21.06 5.50 34.40
N GLN A 486 -19.77 5.21 34.55
CA GLN A 486 -18.93 5.62 35.67
C GLN A 486 -17.89 6.60 35.14
N LEU A 487 -18.28 7.88 35.08
CA LEU A 487 -17.47 8.98 34.54
C LEU A 487 -17.02 9.89 35.70
N GLU A 488 -15.81 10.47 35.60
CA GLU A 488 -15.26 11.39 36.60
C GLU A 488 -15.95 12.77 36.62
#